data_AF-A0A941QCT7-F1
#
_entry.id   AF-A0A941QCT7-F1
#
_cell.length_a   1.000
_cell.length_b   1.000
_cell.length_c   1.000
_cell.angle_alpha   90.00
_cell.angle_beta   90.00
_cell.angle_gamma   90.00
#
_symmetry.space_group_name_H-M   'P 1'
#
loop_
_entity.id
_entity.type
_entity.pdbx_description
1 polymer ?
#
loop_
_entity_poly.entity_id
_entity_poly.type
_entity_poly.pdbx_seq_one_letter_code
_entity_poly.pdbx_strand_id
1 'polypeptide(L)'
;MSFALSAIAVAFAVGFAMKRAGLCTYAAAEDIVQHGDPGRLLVFVGATAWAALVVVPLNWLFPGLFALSDSHGLWLTALLGGLVMGLGAHLNRGCMFGTFVQLVSGNLTYLGTLAGLSLGVILVDQLLGLVAPALNRTSALVGPGAAAALWLTPLGLFALAMLVRPAVIERLWARSETAVATVLVAGIGGGTLYVAVAGWDYASVVAGTTRVALDARVSGLTLLAASCTLAQIVGGIVAALSSGSFRLQWPRSRPLIGNILGGTLMGGAAAMVPGGNDGMPLTGIPSLAPHSIISFSFIVIAMLALVYLLHRRPVKQTQPE
;
A
#
# COMPACT_ATOMS: atom_id res chain seq x y z
N MET A 1 -5.87 20.09 19.04
CA MET A 1 -6.10 18.83 19.79
C MET A 1 -7.15 17.94 19.10
N SER A 2 -8.30 18.47 18.67
CA SER A 2 -9.36 17.69 18.01
C SER A 2 -8.94 16.99 16.71
N PHE A 3 -8.18 17.67 15.85
CA PHE A 3 -7.68 17.08 14.58
C PHE A 3 -6.77 15.86 14.80
N ALA A 4 -5.83 15.96 15.75
CA ALA A 4 -4.91 14.87 16.05
C ALA A 4 -5.66 13.62 16.55
N LEU A 5 -6.64 13.80 17.44
CA LEU A 5 -7.47 12.71 17.94
C LEU A 5 -8.31 12.06 16.82
N SER A 6 -8.89 12.85 15.91
CA SER A 6 -9.60 12.31 14.76
C SER A 6 -8.66 11.53 13.82
N ALA A 7 -7.45 12.03 13.55
CA ALA A 7 -6.49 11.34 12.71
C ALA A 7 -6.07 9.99 13.32
N ILE A 8 -5.79 9.96 14.63
CA ILE A 8 -5.46 8.74 15.37
C ILE A 8 -6.63 7.73 15.31
N ALA A 9 -7.86 8.19 15.50
CA ALA A 9 -9.06 7.34 15.43
C ALA A 9 -9.27 6.76 14.03
N VAL A 10 -9.07 7.57 12.98
CA VAL A 10 -9.13 7.09 11.59
C VAL A 10 -8.01 6.09 11.32
N ALA A 11 -6.79 6.32 11.83
CA ALA A 11 -5.66 5.42 11.63
C ALA A 11 -5.91 4.05 12.27
N PHE A 12 -6.51 4.02 13.46
CA PHE A 12 -7.01 2.79 14.08
C PHE A 12 -8.03 2.06 13.19
N ALA A 13 -9.05 2.77 12.71
CA ALA A 13 -10.08 2.19 11.86
C ALA A 13 -9.50 1.64 10.54
N VAL A 14 -8.57 2.37 9.93
CA VAL A 14 -7.85 1.95 8.71
C VAL A 14 -7.02 0.71 8.97
N GLY A 15 -6.25 0.64 10.06
CA GLY A 15 -5.49 -0.56 10.42
C GLY A 15 -6.37 -1.79 10.63
N PHE A 16 -7.50 -1.61 11.32
CA PHE A 16 -8.52 -2.66 11.50
C PHE A 16 -9.08 -3.13 10.16
N ALA A 17 -9.45 -2.18 9.30
CA ALA A 17 -10.01 -2.44 7.98
C ALA A 17 -9.00 -3.13 7.07
N MET A 18 -7.75 -2.70 7.01
CA MET A 18 -6.69 -3.30 6.19
C MET A 18 -6.45 -4.76 6.55
N LYS A 19 -6.45 -5.10 7.84
CA LYS A 19 -6.31 -6.50 8.29
C LYS A 19 -7.49 -7.36 7.82
N ARG A 20 -8.71 -6.84 7.85
CA ARG A 20 -9.91 -7.57 7.37
C ARG A 20 -10.03 -7.57 5.84
N ALA A 21 -9.57 -6.51 5.20
CA ALA A 21 -9.73 -6.27 3.77
C ALA A 21 -8.71 -7.02 2.91
N GLY A 22 -7.72 -7.71 3.51
CA GLY A 22 -6.78 -8.57 2.77
C GLY A 22 -6.10 -7.88 1.57
N LEU A 23 -5.95 -6.55 1.62
CA LEU A 23 -5.42 -5.73 0.54
C LEU A 23 -3.95 -6.10 0.34
N CYS A 24 -3.68 -6.98 -0.61
CA CYS A 24 -2.33 -7.41 -0.91
C CYS A 24 -2.21 -7.69 -2.40
N THR A 25 -1.47 -6.83 -3.09
CA THR A 25 -1.24 -6.94 -4.54
C THR A 25 -0.49 -8.21 -4.89
N TYR A 26 0.47 -8.63 -4.06
CA TYR A 26 1.19 -9.90 -4.23
C TYR A 26 0.25 -11.11 -4.16
N ALA A 27 -0.61 -11.18 -3.14
CA ALA A 27 -1.56 -12.28 -3.02
C ALA A 27 -2.63 -12.24 -4.13
N ALA A 28 -3.00 -11.05 -4.62
CA ALA A 28 -3.85 -10.93 -5.80
C ALA A 28 -3.17 -11.46 -7.06
N ALA A 29 -1.85 -11.24 -7.23
CA ALA A 29 -1.08 -11.83 -8.32
C ALA A 29 -1.01 -13.36 -8.21
N GLU A 30 -0.87 -13.92 -7.00
CA GLU A 30 -0.96 -15.36 -6.77
C GLU A 30 -2.34 -15.93 -7.09
N ASP A 31 -3.42 -15.28 -6.63
CA ASP A 31 -4.80 -15.70 -6.91
C ASP A 31 -5.09 -15.70 -8.43
N ILE A 32 -4.63 -14.68 -9.16
CA ILE A 32 -4.77 -14.59 -10.63
C ILE A 32 -3.99 -15.71 -11.33
N VAL A 33 -2.72 -15.93 -10.98
CA VAL A 33 -1.85 -16.87 -11.70
C VAL A 33 -2.18 -18.33 -11.38
N GLN A 34 -2.50 -18.63 -10.12
CA GLN A 34 -2.72 -20.01 -9.66
C GLN A 34 -4.18 -20.45 -9.78
N HIS A 35 -5.13 -19.56 -9.52
CA HIS A 35 -6.56 -19.89 -9.44
C HIS A 35 -7.38 -19.22 -10.55
N GLY A 36 -6.81 -18.28 -11.31
CA GLY A 36 -7.55 -17.51 -12.31
C GLY A 36 -8.55 -16.51 -11.72
N ASP A 37 -8.41 -16.17 -10.43
CA ASP A 37 -9.37 -15.32 -9.70
C ASP A 37 -8.85 -13.89 -9.53
N PRO A 38 -9.42 -12.89 -10.24
CA PRO A 38 -9.06 -11.49 -10.09
C PRO A 38 -9.77 -10.78 -8.91
N GLY A 39 -10.60 -11.48 -8.12
CA GLY A 39 -11.45 -10.89 -7.08
C GLY A 39 -10.69 -9.97 -6.12
N ARG A 40 -9.52 -10.43 -5.62
CA ARG A 40 -8.70 -9.63 -4.70
C ARG A 40 -8.10 -8.38 -5.35
N LEU A 41 -7.78 -8.43 -6.64
CA LEU A 41 -7.32 -7.26 -7.38
C LEU A 41 -8.45 -6.24 -7.56
N LEU A 42 -9.67 -6.69 -7.85
CA LEU A 42 -10.84 -5.82 -7.99
C LEU A 42 -11.17 -5.08 -6.68
N VAL A 43 -11.07 -5.79 -5.55
CA VAL A 43 -11.19 -5.20 -4.20
C VAL A 43 -10.15 -4.12 -3.97
N PHE A 44 -8.89 -4.38 -4.34
CA PHE A 44 -7.81 -3.41 -4.23
C PHE A 44 -8.05 -2.17 -5.10
N VAL A 45 -8.46 -2.36 -6.35
CA VAL A 45 -8.85 -1.26 -7.25
C VAL A 45 -10.03 -0.47 -6.68
N GLY A 46 -10.98 -1.16 -6.02
CA GLY A 46 -12.09 -0.51 -5.33
C GLY A 46 -11.63 0.42 -4.21
N ALA A 47 -10.67 0.00 -3.39
CA ALA A 47 -10.09 0.85 -2.35
C ALA A 47 -9.39 2.09 -2.94
N THR A 48 -8.61 1.91 -4.01
CA THR A 48 -7.97 2.99 -4.78
C THR A 48 -9.01 3.96 -5.37
N ALA A 49 -10.12 3.44 -5.91
CA ALA A 49 -11.20 4.26 -6.46
C ALA A 49 -11.87 5.12 -5.37
N TRP A 50 -12.17 4.54 -4.21
CA TRP A 50 -12.71 5.29 -3.07
C TRP A 50 -11.74 6.34 -2.53
N ALA A 51 -10.43 6.04 -2.53
CA ALA A 51 -9.42 7.03 -2.20
C ALA A 51 -9.45 8.21 -3.20
N ALA A 52 -9.54 7.94 -4.50
CA ALA A 52 -9.63 8.98 -5.53
C ALA A 52 -10.86 9.89 -5.39
N LEU A 53 -12.02 9.30 -5.11
CA LEU A 53 -13.28 10.04 -4.93
C LEU A 53 -13.30 10.92 -3.68
N VAL A 54 -12.35 10.73 -2.76
CA VAL A 54 -12.26 11.51 -1.51
C VAL A 54 -11.10 12.50 -1.57
N VAL A 55 -9.91 12.04 -1.94
CA VAL A 55 -8.68 12.84 -1.99
C VAL A 55 -8.83 14.03 -2.94
N VAL A 56 -9.38 13.82 -4.14
CA VAL A 56 -9.47 14.87 -5.15
C VAL A 56 -10.45 15.99 -4.75
N PRO A 57 -11.70 15.68 -4.32
CA PRO A 57 -12.60 16.73 -3.84
C PRO A 57 -12.11 17.43 -2.55
N LEU A 58 -11.45 16.71 -1.65
CA LEU A 58 -10.88 17.32 -0.43
C LEU A 58 -9.83 18.38 -0.78
N ASN A 59 -8.95 18.11 -1.77
CA ASN A 59 -8.00 19.09 -2.28
C ASN A 59 -8.71 20.31 -2.91
N TRP A 60 -9.82 20.12 -3.64
CA TRP A 60 -10.55 21.25 -4.22
C TRP A 60 -11.23 22.13 -3.17
N LEU A 61 -11.76 21.52 -2.10
CA LEU A 61 -12.44 22.24 -1.02
C LEU A 61 -11.44 22.93 -0.07
N PHE A 62 -10.30 22.30 0.20
CA PHE A 62 -9.29 22.82 1.11
C PHE A 62 -7.86 22.63 0.56
N PRO A 63 -7.47 23.38 -0.49
CA PRO A 63 -6.19 23.20 -1.17
C PRO A 63 -4.96 23.49 -0.29
N GLY A 64 -5.13 24.21 0.82
CA GLY A 64 -4.06 24.47 1.79
C GLY A 64 -3.91 23.42 2.89
N LEU A 65 -4.88 22.50 3.04
CA LEU A 65 -4.87 21.45 4.05
C LEU A 65 -4.62 20.07 3.45
N PHE A 66 -4.97 19.87 2.18
CA PHE A 66 -4.87 18.59 1.52
C PHE A 66 -4.10 18.71 0.20
N ALA A 67 -2.86 18.17 0.16
CA ALA A 67 -2.00 18.22 -1.02
C ALA A 67 -2.14 16.98 -1.92
N LEU A 68 -2.31 17.19 -3.21
CA LEU A 68 -2.17 16.12 -4.21
C LEU A 68 -0.70 15.72 -4.38
N SER A 69 -0.47 14.47 -4.79
CA SER A 69 0.89 13.97 -5.05
C SER A 69 1.55 14.72 -6.21
N ASP A 70 2.77 15.20 -6.00
CA ASP A 70 3.55 15.92 -7.02
C ASP A 70 3.94 15.02 -8.19
N SER A 71 4.01 15.60 -9.39
CA SER A 71 4.40 14.83 -10.58
C SER A 71 5.92 14.83 -10.80
N HIS A 72 6.57 13.72 -10.45
CA HIS A 72 7.98 13.49 -10.74
C HIS A 72 8.16 13.02 -12.20
N GLY A 73 9.05 13.68 -12.94
CA GLY A 73 9.31 13.40 -14.37
C GLY A 73 10.32 12.29 -14.66
N LEU A 74 10.66 11.44 -13.69
CA LEU A 74 11.62 10.36 -13.89
C LEU A 74 10.94 9.03 -14.20
N TRP A 75 10.55 8.85 -15.46
CA TRP A 75 9.96 7.62 -15.99
C TRP A 75 10.86 6.40 -15.73
N LEU A 76 12.19 6.59 -15.82
CA LEU A 76 13.16 5.51 -15.63
C LEU A 76 13.30 5.09 -14.16
N THR A 77 13.33 6.03 -13.21
CA THR A 77 13.40 5.65 -11.77
C THR A 77 12.07 5.08 -11.30
N ALA A 78 10.94 5.57 -11.81
CA ALA A 78 9.62 4.98 -11.55
C ALA A 78 9.55 3.52 -12.06
N LEU A 79 10.05 3.26 -13.27
CA LEU A 79 10.12 1.92 -13.85
C LEU A 79 11.04 0.99 -13.05
N LEU A 80 12.30 1.40 -12.82
CA LEU A 80 13.28 0.60 -12.10
C LEU A 80 12.84 0.35 -10.65
N GLY A 81 12.36 1.39 -9.96
CA GLY A 81 11.82 1.27 -8.62
C GLY A 81 10.61 0.35 -8.57
N GLY A 82 9.73 0.39 -9.59
CA GLY A 82 8.59 -0.52 -9.67
C GLY A 82 8.99 -1.99 -9.83
N LEU A 83 9.96 -2.27 -10.72
CA LEU A 83 10.50 -3.63 -10.90
C LEU A 83 11.20 -4.14 -9.64
N VAL A 84 12.05 -3.32 -9.01
CA VAL A 84 12.76 -3.67 -7.77
C VAL A 84 11.79 -3.92 -6.63
N MET A 85 10.75 -3.08 -6.49
CA MET A 85 9.70 -3.26 -5.51
C MET A 85 8.90 -4.55 -5.74
N GLY A 86 8.55 -4.87 -6.99
CA GLY A 86 7.87 -6.12 -7.35
C GLY A 86 8.71 -7.36 -7.03
N LEU A 87 10.02 -7.33 -7.33
CA LEU A 87 10.97 -8.38 -6.95
C LEU A 87 11.08 -8.52 -5.43
N GLY A 88 11.20 -7.40 -4.71
CA GLY A 88 11.25 -7.38 -3.27
C GLY A 88 10.00 -8.00 -2.63
N ALA A 89 8.82 -7.64 -3.13
CA ALA A 89 7.56 -8.22 -2.67
C ALA A 89 7.47 -9.73 -2.94
N HIS A 90 8.04 -10.22 -4.05
CA HIS A 90 8.12 -11.66 -4.32
C HIS A 90 9.02 -12.39 -3.32
N LEU A 91 10.23 -11.87 -3.04
CA LEU A 91 11.16 -12.46 -2.05
C LEU A 91 10.57 -12.43 -0.64
N ASN A 92 9.85 -11.36 -0.30
CA ASN A 92 9.16 -11.18 0.97
C ASN A 92 7.86 -12.00 1.07
N ARG A 93 7.38 -12.59 -0.04
CA ARG A 93 6.06 -13.25 -0.16
C ARG A 93 4.90 -12.38 0.31
N GLY A 94 5.01 -11.09 0.06
CA GLY A 94 4.04 -10.09 0.50
C GLY A 94 4.44 -8.70 0.05
N CYS A 95 3.45 -7.91 -0.35
CA CYS A 95 3.64 -6.47 -0.51
C CYS A 95 3.72 -5.77 0.86
N MET A 96 3.76 -4.44 0.87
CA MET A 96 3.91 -3.67 2.09
C MET A 96 2.63 -3.78 2.96
N PHE A 97 1.44 -3.63 2.38
CA PHE A 97 0.19 -4.05 3.05
C PHE A 97 0.16 -5.51 3.51
N GLY A 98 0.70 -6.45 2.72
CA GLY A 98 0.77 -7.87 3.10
C GLY A 98 1.67 -8.11 4.32
N THR A 99 2.79 -7.39 4.39
CA THR A 99 3.73 -7.39 5.52
C THR A 99 3.04 -6.87 6.77
N PHE A 100 2.32 -5.75 6.67
CA PHE A 100 1.51 -5.22 7.77
C PHE A 100 0.52 -6.28 8.29
N VAL A 101 -0.25 -6.90 7.40
CA VAL A 101 -1.23 -7.94 7.76
C VAL A 101 -0.57 -9.11 8.50
N GLN A 102 0.61 -9.57 8.06
CA GLN A 102 1.32 -10.68 8.68
C GLN A 102 1.87 -10.31 10.06
N LEU A 103 2.45 -9.11 10.20
CA LEU A 103 2.96 -8.60 11.47
C LEU A 103 1.86 -8.51 12.53
N VAL A 104 0.73 -7.86 12.21
CA VAL A 104 -0.38 -7.72 13.18
C VAL A 104 -1.09 -9.04 13.46
N SER A 105 -0.90 -10.06 12.63
CA SER A 105 -1.39 -11.42 12.87
C SER A 105 -0.49 -12.23 13.81
N GLY A 106 0.67 -11.70 14.20
CA GLY A 106 1.63 -12.37 15.09
C GLY A 106 2.76 -13.12 14.38
N ASN A 107 2.96 -12.95 13.06
CA ASN A 107 4.06 -13.60 12.34
C ASN A 107 5.36 -12.77 12.44
N LEU A 108 6.20 -13.13 13.41
CA LEU A 108 7.43 -12.40 13.70
C LEU A 108 8.51 -12.54 12.62
N THR A 109 8.36 -13.45 11.66
CA THR A 109 9.27 -13.56 10.51
C THR A 109 9.31 -12.25 9.70
N TYR A 110 8.20 -11.51 9.61
CA TYR A 110 8.10 -10.25 8.88
C TYR A 110 8.75 -9.06 9.61
N LEU A 111 9.26 -9.24 10.84
CA LEU A 111 10.17 -8.27 11.44
C LEU A 111 11.47 -8.15 10.62
N GLY A 112 11.88 -9.23 9.95
CA GLY A 112 12.96 -9.20 8.97
C GLY A 112 12.70 -8.21 7.83
N THR A 113 11.45 -8.07 7.41
CA THR A 113 11.07 -7.09 6.38
C THR A 113 11.25 -5.66 6.86
N LEU A 114 10.96 -5.36 8.14
CA LEU A 114 11.19 -4.04 8.71
C LEU A 114 12.68 -3.71 8.78
N ALA A 115 13.50 -4.67 9.23
CA ALA A 115 14.95 -4.53 9.25
C ALA A 115 15.51 -4.35 7.83
N GLY A 116 15.03 -5.14 6.87
CA GLY A 116 15.34 -4.98 5.46
C GLY A 116 14.97 -3.60 4.95
N LEU A 117 13.77 -3.10 5.27
CA LEU A 117 13.30 -1.78 4.84
C LEU A 117 14.29 -0.69 5.24
N SER A 118 14.73 -0.69 6.50
CA SER A 118 15.78 0.22 7.00
C SER A 118 17.08 0.07 6.22
N LEU A 119 17.56 -1.17 5.99
CA LEU A 119 18.77 -1.40 5.20
C LEU A 119 18.67 -0.87 3.78
N GLY A 120 17.51 -1.04 3.14
CA GLY A 120 17.24 -0.54 1.79
C GLY A 120 17.27 0.98 1.71
N VAL A 121 16.66 1.66 2.68
CA VAL A 121 16.69 3.12 2.80
C VAL A 121 18.11 3.62 2.99
N ILE A 122 18.89 3.00 3.89
CA ILE A 122 20.31 3.34 4.12
C ILE A 122 21.10 3.20 2.81
N LEU A 123 20.93 2.10 2.10
CA LEU A 123 21.68 1.81 0.86
C LEU A 123 21.39 2.85 -0.23
N VAL A 124 20.13 3.24 -0.42
CA VAL A 124 19.79 4.21 -1.46
C VAL A 124 20.20 5.63 -1.08
N ASP A 125 19.89 6.06 0.15
CA ASP A 125 20.14 7.44 0.60
C ASP A 125 21.65 7.73 0.75
N GLN A 126 22.45 6.75 1.18
CA GLN A 126 23.89 6.96 1.44
C GLN A 126 24.80 6.51 0.29
N LEU A 127 24.50 5.40 -0.39
CA LEU A 127 25.42 4.82 -1.38
C LEU A 127 25.09 5.19 -2.83
N LEU A 128 23.81 5.35 -3.17
CA LEU A 128 23.40 5.47 -4.57
C LEU A 128 23.03 6.89 -4.97
N GLY A 129 22.56 7.73 -4.03
CA GLY A 129 22.16 9.12 -4.33
C GLY A 129 21.06 9.22 -5.40
N LEU A 130 20.38 8.11 -5.70
CA LEU A 130 19.33 7.97 -6.71
C LEU A 130 17.99 8.48 -6.15
N VAL A 131 17.99 9.72 -5.66
CA VAL A 131 16.76 10.39 -5.24
C VAL A 131 16.19 11.12 -6.45
N ALA A 132 14.95 10.79 -6.82
CA ALA A 132 14.24 11.51 -7.88
C ALA A 132 14.10 12.99 -7.50
N PRO A 133 14.69 13.95 -8.24
CA PRO A 133 14.46 15.37 -7.96
C PRO A 133 12.97 15.69 -8.09
N ALA A 134 12.45 16.49 -7.15
CA ALA A 134 11.09 16.99 -7.21
C ALA A 134 10.95 17.90 -8.44
N LEU A 135 10.17 17.47 -9.42
CA LEU A 135 9.75 18.35 -10.50
C LEU A 135 8.51 19.07 -9.99
N ASN A 136 8.63 20.39 -9.85
CA ASN A 136 7.57 21.27 -9.36
C ASN A 136 6.47 21.43 -10.44
N ARG A 137 5.80 20.33 -10.77
CA ARG A 137 4.63 20.30 -11.65
C ARG A 137 3.42 19.95 -10.82
N THR A 138 2.57 20.95 -10.66
CA THR A 138 1.24 20.86 -10.08
C THR A 138 0.44 19.74 -10.76
N SER A 139 -0.22 18.89 -9.96
CA SER A 139 -1.04 17.78 -10.46
C SER A 139 -2.04 18.24 -11.54
N ALA A 140 -2.32 17.39 -12.53
CA ALA A 140 -3.30 17.66 -13.58
C ALA A 140 -4.74 17.82 -13.06
N LEU A 141 -4.98 17.50 -11.77
CA LEU A 141 -6.29 17.53 -11.11
C LEU A 141 -6.45 18.70 -10.13
N VAL A 142 -5.65 19.77 -10.25
CA VAL A 142 -5.73 20.93 -9.34
C VAL A 142 -7.11 21.60 -9.33
N GLY A 143 -7.90 21.48 -10.41
CA GLY A 143 -9.28 21.99 -10.46
C GLY A 143 -10.26 21.06 -11.16
N PRO A 144 -11.58 21.30 -10.99
CA PRO A 144 -12.62 20.58 -11.70
C PRO A 144 -12.57 20.94 -13.18
N GLY A 145 -12.11 19.99 -14.01
CA GLY A 145 -12.00 20.14 -15.46
C GLY A 145 -12.18 18.80 -16.17
N ALA A 146 -12.01 18.80 -17.50
CA ALA A 146 -12.20 17.60 -18.31
C ALA A 146 -11.33 16.42 -17.83
N ALA A 147 -10.05 16.67 -17.49
CA ALA A 147 -9.16 15.63 -16.97
C ALA A 147 -9.69 14.97 -15.68
N ALA A 148 -10.24 15.76 -14.76
CA ALA A 148 -10.84 15.23 -13.54
C ALA A 148 -12.12 14.43 -13.83
N ALA A 149 -12.97 14.90 -14.75
CA ALA A 149 -14.16 14.15 -15.17
C ALA A 149 -13.80 12.82 -15.85
N LEU A 150 -12.84 12.83 -16.78
CA LEU A 150 -12.39 11.60 -17.46
C LEU A 150 -11.78 10.58 -16.49
N TRP A 151 -11.15 11.02 -15.41
CA TRP A 151 -10.56 10.13 -14.40
C TRP A 151 -11.55 9.66 -13.33
N LEU A 152 -12.29 10.58 -12.72
CA LEU A 152 -13.17 10.28 -11.59
C LEU A 152 -14.46 9.59 -12.02
N THR A 153 -14.97 9.83 -13.23
CA THR A 153 -16.22 9.21 -13.69
C THR A 153 -16.13 7.68 -13.78
N PRO A 154 -15.15 7.07 -14.47
CA PRO A 154 -15.05 5.60 -14.50
C PRO A 154 -14.77 5.00 -13.13
N LEU A 155 -13.94 5.66 -12.30
CA LEU A 155 -13.69 5.23 -10.92
C LEU A 155 -14.95 5.31 -10.06
N GLY A 156 -15.74 6.37 -10.22
CA GLY A 156 -17.03 6.58 -9.57
C GLY A 156 -18.07 5.54 -9.97
N LEU A 157 -18.17 5.23 -11.26
CA LEU A 157 -19.04 4.17 -11.77
C LEU A 157 -18.61 2.79 -11.25
N PHE A 158 -17.31 2.51 -11.18
CA PHE A 158 -16.79 1.28 -10.62
C PHE A 158 -17.07 1.16 -9.11
N ALA A 159 -16.82 2.23 -8.35
CA ALA A 159 -17.10 2.31 -6.91
C ALA A 159 -18.60 2.19 -6.61
N LEU A 160 -19.45 2.80 -7.44
CA LEU A 160 -20.91 2.67 -7.34
C LEU A 160 -21.37 1.25 -7.70
N ALA A 161 -20.83 0.66 -8.76
CA ALA A 161 -21.14 -0.72 -9.12
C ALA A 161 -20.77 -1.69 -7.99
N MET A 162 -19.66 -1.43 -7.29
CA MET A 162 -19.27 -2.16 -6.09
C MET A 162 -20.29 -2.06 -4.95
N LEU A 163 -20.86 -0.87 -4.72
CA LEU A 163 -21.92 -0.64 -3.71
C LEU A 163 -23.26 -1.29 -4.08
N VAL A 164 -23.65 -1.21 -5.36
CA VAL A 164 -24.97 -1.65 -5.84
C VAL A 164 -25.04 -3.16 -6.02
N ARG A 165 -23.91 -3.83 -6.27
CA ARG A 165 -23.82 -5.29 -6.41
C ARG A 165 -22.86 -5.89 -5.38
N PRO A 166 -23.13 -5.73 -4.07
CA PRO A 166 -22.26 -6.26 -3.02
C PRO A 166 -22.14 -7.78 -3.12
N ALA A 167 -23.21 -8.46 -3.54
CA ALA A 167 -23.24 -9.90 -3.79
C ALA A 167 -22.23 -10.38 -4.84
N VAL A 168 -21.81 -9.53 -5.79
CA VAL A 168 -20.75 -9.88 -6.76
C VAL A 168 -19.38 -9.83 -6.07
N ILE A 169 -19.16 -8.86 -5.18
CA ILE A 169 -17.92 -8.75 -4.40
C ILE A 169 -17.84 -9.85 -3.34
N GLU A 170 -18.93 -10.10 -2.63
CA GLU A 170 -19.02 -11.17 -1.63
C GLU A 170 -18.88 -12.56 -2.29
N ARG A 171 -19.36 -12.72 -3.52
CA ARG A 171 -19.16 -13.95 -4.30
C ARG A 171 -17.73 -14.06 -4.87
N LEU A 172 -17.10 -12.95 -5.26
CA LEU A 172 -15.68 -12.89 -5.64
C LEU A 172 -14.74 -13.01 -4.43
N TRP A 173 -15.25 -12.77 -3.23
CA TRP A 173 -14.50 -12.76 -1.99
C TRP A 173 -15.29 -13.50 -0.92
N ALA A 174 -15.31 -14.83 -1.08
CA ALA A 174 -16.10 -15.82 -0.35
C ALA A 174 -15.82 -15.92 1.17
N ARG A 175 -15.46 -14.82 1.84
CA ARG A 175 -14.88 -14.84 3.19
C ARG A 175 -15.31 -13.75 4.17
N SER A 176 -16.15 -12.76 3.82
CA SER A 176 -16.58 -11.75 4.80
C SER A 176 -17.84 -10.97 4.42
N GLU A 177 -18.85 -10.98 5.31
CA GLU A 177 -20.07 -10.13 5.25
C GLU A 177 -19.76 -8.62 5.40
N THR A 178 -18.52 -8.24 5.77
CA THR A 178 -18.11 -6.84 5.95
C THR A 178 -17.11 -6.36 4.89
N ALA A 179 -16.97 -7.09 3.78
CA ALA A 179 -15.99 -6.78 2.73
C ALA A 179 -16.07 -5.33 2.24
N VAL A 180 -17.26 -4.88 1.85
CA VAL A 180 -17.49 -3.52 1.33
C VAL A 180 -17.14 -2.46 2.36
N ALA A 181 -17.59 -2.61 3.61
CA ALA A 181 -17.30 -1.66 4.69
C ALA A 181 -15.79 -1.54 4.94
N THR A 182 -15.05 -2.64 4.92
CA THR A 182 -13.60 -2.62 5.11
C THR A 182 -12.85 -1.98 3.94
N VAL A 183 -13.32 -2.16 2.71
CA VAL A 183 -12.78 -1.47 1.52
C VAL A 183 -13.02 0.02 1.59
N LEU A 184 -14.23 0.44 1.99
CA LEU A 184 -14.58 1.85 2.17
C LEU A 184 -13.69 2.50 3.22
N VAL A 185 -13.56 1.89 4.40
CA VAL A 185 -12.71 2.44 5.47
C VAL A 185 -11.24 2.49 5.04
N ALA A 186 -10.73 1.45 4.38
CA ALA A 186 -9.34 1.44 3.91
C ALA A 186 -9.08 2.48 2.81
N GLY A 187 -9.99 2.63 1.84
CA GLY A 187 -9.86 3.60 0.75
C GLY A 187 -10.09 5.05 1.21
N ILE A 188 -11.26 5.34 1.77
CA ILE A 188 -11.65 6.69 2.23
C ILE A 188 -10.76 7.14 3.39
N GLY A 189 -10.63 6.30 4.43
CA GLY A 189 -9.83 6.62 5.61
C GLY A 189 -8.35 6.67 5.29
N GLY A 190 -7.83 5.71 4.53
CA GLY A 190 -6.41 5.68 4.12
C GLY A 190 -6.05 6.86 3.22
N GLY A 191 -6.88 7.15 2.21
CA GLY A 191 -6.69 8.32 1.34
C GLY A 191 -6.72 9.63 2.12
N THR A 192 -7.72 9.81 3.00
CA THR A 192 -7.81 11.02 3.84
C THR A 192 -6.58 11.18 4.73
N LEU A 193 -6.14 10.10 5.40
CA LEU A 193 -4.96 10.13 6.26
C LEU A 193 -3.68 10.48 5.52
N TYR A 194 -3.47 9.91 4.33
CA TYR A 194 -2.26 10.18 3.55
C TYR A 194 -2.14 11.65 3.17
N VAL A 195 -3.27 12.32 2.95
CA VAL A 195 -3.28 13.72 2.58
C VAL A 195 -3.30 14.63 3.82
N ALA A 196 -3.83 14.16 4.95
CA ALA A 196 -3.91 14.90 6.21
C ALA A 196 -2.65 14.83 7.09
N VAL A 197 -1.93 13.69 7.06
CA VAL A 197 -0.80 13.41 7.95
C VAL A 197 0.35 12.82 7.13
N ALA A 198 1.32 13.65 6.75
CA ALA A 198 2.48 13.18 5.98
C ALA A 198 3.25 12.08 6.75
N GLY A 199 3.52 10.96 6.06
CA GLY A 199 4.37 9.87 6.56
C GLY A 199 3.76 9.02 7.68
N TRP A 200 2.43 8.98 7.83
CA TRP A 200 1.73 8.26 8.90
C TRP A 200 1.77 6.73 8.79
N ASP A 201 2.07 6.18 7.61
CA ASP A 201 2.11 4.74 7.40
C ASP A 201 3.39 4.11 7.99
N TYR A 202 3.33 2.81 8.30
CA TYR A 202 4.45 2.14 8.96
C TYR A 202 5.73 2.11 8.12
N ALA A 203 5.64 2.08 6.79
CA ALA A 203 6.81 2.11 5.91
C ALA A 203 7.54 3.45 6.04
N SER A 204 6.78 4.53 5.95
CA SER A 204 7.24 5.90 6.08
C SER A 204 7.84 6.18 7.45
N VAL A 205 7.23 5.67 8.52
CA VAL A 205 7.79 5.80 9.87
C VAL A 205 9.08 5.01 10.04
N VAL A 206 9.20 3.80 9.49
CA VAL A 206 10.46 3.05 9.52
C VAL A 206 11.55 3.77 8.71
N ALA A 207 11.22 4.31 7.53
CA ALA A 207 12.17 5.10 6.74
C ALA A 207 12.58 6.41 7.46
N GLY A 208 11.62 7.14 8.03
CA GLY A 208 11.86 8.38 8.76
C GLY A 208 12.69 8.17 10.03
N THR A 209 12.38 7.13 10.82
CA THR A 209 13.21 6.75 11.99
C THR A 209 14.62 6.35 11.59
N THR A 210 14.77 5.62 10.48
CA THR A 210 16.09 5.25 9.94
C THR A 210 16.90 6.49 9.56
N ARG A 211 16.29 7.48 8.91
CA ARG A 211 16.96 8.74 8.52
C ARG A 211 17.36 9.58 9.72
N VAL A 212 16.48 9.72 10.71
CA VAL A 212 16.78 10.43 11.97
C VAL A 212 17.93 9.75 12.73
N ALA A 213 18.01 8.43 12.69
CA ALA A 213 19.11 7.67 13.32
C ALA A 213 20.46 7.87 12.60
N LEU A 214 20.46 8.12 11.29
CA LEU A 214 21.67 8.39 10.51
C LEU A 214 22.13 9.85 10.60
N ASP A 215 21.20 10.80 10.52
CA ASP A 215 21.49 12.23 10.64
C ASP A 215 20.40 12.93 11.46
N ALA A 216 20.76 13.34 12.67
CA ALA A 216 19.88 14.04 13.60
C ALA A 216 19.38 15.40 13.07
N ARG A 217 19.97 15.94 11.99
CA ARG A 217 19.50 17.16 11.33
C ARG A 217 18.27 16.93 10.44
N VAL A 218 17.96 15.67 10.10
CA VAL A 218 16.82 15.32 9.27
C VAL A 218 15.56 15.21 10.13
N SER A 219 14.79 16.29 10.22
CA SER A 219 13.49 16.30 10.89
C SER A 219 12.37 15.87 9.93
N GLY A 220 12.16 14.55 9.80
CA GLY A 220 11.13 13.96 8.93
C GLY A 220 10.03 13.17 9.66
N LEU A 221 10.23 12.82 10.94
CA LEU A 221 9.27 12.05 11.72
C LEU A 221 8.49 12.96 12.67
N THR A 222 7.18 13.07 12.46
CA THR A 222 6.30 13.82 13.36
C THR A 222 5.72 12.90 14.44
N LEU A 223 5.51 13.45 15.65
CA LEU A 223 4.83 12.72 16.73
C LEU A 223 3.43 12.26 16.30
N LEU A 224 2.74 13.08 15.50
CA LEU A 224 1.43 12.74 14.96
C LEU A 224 1.51 11.52 14.03
N ALA A 225 2.44 11.50 13.07
CA ALA A 225 2.65 10.35 12.18
C ALA A 225 2.93 9.07 12.98
N ALA A 226 3.86 9.12 13.94
CA ALA A 226 4.16 7.98 14.81
C ALA A 226 2.93 7.51 15.62
N SER A 227 2.12 8.44 16.15
CA SER A 227 0.90 8.10 16.88
C SER A 227 -0.16 7.46 15.98
N CYS A 228 -0.31 7.93 14.73
CA CYS A 228 -1.19 7.33 13.74
C CYS A 228 -0.71 5.93 13.34
N THR A 229 0.59 5.72 13.12
CA THR A 229 1.14 4.38 12.84
C THR A 229 0.89 3.41 13.99
N LEU A 230 1.10 3.85 15.23
CA LEU A 230 0.82 3.03 16.41
C LEU A 230 -0.66 2.66 16.47
N ALA A 231 -1.56 3.63 16.24
CA ALA A 231 -3.00 3.37 16.18
C ALA A 231 -3.38 2.40 15.05
N GLN A 232 -2.77 2.53 13.87
CA GLN A 232 -2.93 1.59 12.75
C GLN A 232 -2.52 0.16 13.15
N ILE A 233 -1.35 0.00 13.79
CA ILE A 233 -0.89 -1.31 14.27
C ILE A 233 -1.87 -1.89 15.29
N VAL A 234 -2.29 -1.10 16.28
CA VAL A 234 -3.24 -1.54 17.31
C VAL A 234 -4.58 -1.94 16.68
N GLY A 235 -5.11 -1.15 15.73
CA GLY A 235 -6.33 -1.48 15.00
C GLY A 235 -6.21 -2.82 14.25
N GLY A 236 -5.07 -3.05 13.59
CA GLY A 236 -4.79 -4.32 12.91
C GLY A 236 -4.72 -5.51 13.88
N ILE A 237 -4.11 -5.34 15.06
CA ILE A 237 -4.05 -6.38 16.10
C ILE A 237 -5.45 -6.69 16.64
N VAL A 238 -6.27 -5.65 16.91
CA VAL A 238 -7.67 -5.83 17.35
C VAL A 238 -8.49 -6.56 16.28
N ALA A 239 -8.28 -6.26 14.99
CA ALA A 239 -8.89 -7.02 13.89
C ALA A 239 -8.43 -8.48 13.86
N ALA A 240 -7.15 -8.76 14.10
CA ALA A 240 -6.61 -10.11 14.13
C ALA A 240 -7.16 -10.93 15.32
N LEU A 241 -7.27 -10.31 16.50
CA LEU A 241 -7.83 -10.92 17.71
C LEU A 241 -9.33 -11.17 17.55
N SER A 242 -10.10 -10.18 17.09
CA SER A 242 -11.56 -10.31 16.91
C SER A 242 -11.95 -11.33 15.84
N SER A 243 -11.08 -11.59 14.87
CA SER A 243 -11.29 -12.62 13.84
C SER A 243 -10.74 -14.00 14.23
N GLY A 244 -10.14 -14.15 15.42
CA GLY A 244 -9.48 -15.40 15.83
C GLY A 244 -8.28 -15.79 14.95
N SER A 245 -7.77 -14.86 14.15
CA SER A 245 -6.67 -15.11 13.20
C SER A 245 -5.28 -14.83 13.78
N PHE A 246 -5.23 -14.21 14.98
CA PHE A 246 -3.97 -13.94 15.67
C PHE A 246 -3.30 -15.24 16.12
N ARG A 247 -2.07 -15.48 15.66
CA ARG A 247 -1.24 -16.62 16.07
C ARG A 247 0.21 -16.18 16.13
N LEU A 248 0.77 -16.17 17.34
CA LEU A 248 2.18 -15.85 17.53
C LEU A 248 3.04 -16.95 16.89
N GLN A 249 3.78 -16.58 15.86
CA GLN A 249 4.68 -17.46 15.12
C GLN A 249 6.10 -16.91 15.22
N TRP A 250 6.98 -17.71 15.81
CA TRP A 250 8.39 -17.36 15.94
C TRP A 250 9.11 -17.36 14.57
N PRO A 251 10.15 -16.53 14.39
CA PRO A 251 10.87 -16.43 13.13
C PRO A 251 11.45 -17.77 12.71
N ARG A 252 11.23 -18.14 11.44
CA ARG A 252 11.91 -19.28 10.82
C ARG A 252 13.07 -18.76 9.97
N SER A 253 14.24 -19.38 10.11
CA SER A 253 15.49 -18.93 9.48
C SER A 253 15.40 -18.75 7.96
N ARG A 254 14.84 -19.73 7.23
CA ARG A 254 14.73 -19.67 5.76
C ARG A 254 13.81 -18.53 5.28
N PRO A 255 12.54 -18.41 5.74
CA PRO A 255 11.69 -17.28 5.40
C PRO A 255 12.22 -15.92 5.87
N LEU A 256 12.95 -15.87 6.99
CA LEU A 256 13.52 -14.64 7.51
C LEU A 256 14.52 -14.00 6.55
N ILE A 257 15.37 -14.79 5.90
CA ILE A 257 16.32 -14.29 4.89
C ILE A 257 15.58 -13.69 3.70
N GLY A 258 14.54 -14.38 3.20
CA GLY A 258 13.69 -13.86 2.12
C GLY A 258 13.03 -12.53 2.49
N ASN A 259 12.55 -12.42 3.73
CA ASN A 259 11.93 -11.21 4.24
C ASN A 259 12.93 -10.05 4.41
N ILE A 260 14.15 -10.32 4.87
CA ILE A 260 15.20 -9.30 4.96
C ILE A 260 15.57 -8.81 3.55
N LEU A 261 15.90 -9.73 2.64
CA LEU A 261 16.27 -9.37 1.26
C LEU A 261 15.13 -8.64 0.54
N GLY A 262 13.90 -9.14 0.68
CA GLY A 262 12.71 -8.52 0.12
C GLY A 262 12.45 -7.14 0.71
N GLY A 263 12.57 -7.00 2.03
CA GLY A 263 12.48 -5.72 2.73
C GLY A 263 13.53 -4.72 2.25
N THR A 264 14.78 -5.15 2.04
CA THR A 264 15.86 -4.29 1.50
C THR A 264 15.52 -3.77 0.11
N LEU A 265 15.03 -4.62 -0.79
CA LEU A 265 14.61 -4.18 -2.11
C LEU A 265 13.39 -3.26 -2.05
N MET A 266 12.39 -3.58 -1.23
CA MET A 266 11.19 -2.76 -1.05
C MET A 266 11.52 -1.39 -0.44
N GLY A 267 12.40 -1.33 0.56
CA GLY A 267 12.84 -0.09 1.22
C GLY A 267 13.67 0.78 0.29
N GLY A 268 14.59 0.18 -0.46
CA GLY A 268 15.36 0.89 -1.48
C GLY A 268 14.46 1.46 -2.57
N ALA A 269 13.54 0.66 -3.10
CA ALA A 269 12.58 1.14 -4.09
C ALA A 269 11.65 2.25 -3.56
N ALA A 270 11.23 2.17 -2.29
CA ALA A 270 10.45 3.22 -1.63
C ALA A 270 11.25 4.52 -1.43
N ALA A 271 12.58 4.43 -1.29
CA ALA A 271 13.46 5.60 -1.26
C ALA A 271 13.68 6.20 -2.66
N MET A 272 13.74 5.37 -3.71
CA MET A 272 13.90 5.81 -5.10
C MET A 272 12.64 6.48 -5.68
N VAL A 273 11.45 6.00 -5.30
CA VAL A 273 10.17 6.48 -5.84
C VAL A 273 9.32 7.09 -4.73
N PRO A 274 9.07 8.42 -4.77
CA PRO A 274 8.24 9.11 -3.80
C PRO A 274 6.86 8.45 -3.64
N GLY A 275 6.39 8.38 -2.39
CA GLY A 275 5.10 7.78 -2.03
C GLY A 275 5.13 6.30 -1.67
N GLY A 276 6.21 5.56 -1.95
CA GLY A 276 6.33 4.13 -1.65
C GLY A 276 5.21 3.28 -2.29
N ASN A 277 5.17 1.97 -2.01
CA ASN A 277 4.14 1.08 -2.59
C ASN A 277 2.73 1.32 -2.00
N ASP A 278 2.62 1.79 -0.76
CA ASP A 278 1.34 1.96 -0.07
C ASP A 278 0.68 3.32 -0.34
N GLY A 279 1.47 4.37 -0.55
CA GLY A 279 0.96 5.69 -0.92
C GLY A 279 0.63 5.81 -2.41
N MET A 280 1.30 5.07 -3.29
CA MET A 280 0.96 5.00 -4.72
C MET A 280 -0.53 4.74 -4.99
N PRO A 281 -1.17 3.68 -4.44
CA PRO A 281 -2.59 3.41 -4.66
C PRO A 281 -3.53 4.36 -3.90
N LEU A 282 -3.12 4.92 -2.77
CA LEU A 282 -4.01 5.71 -1.91
C LEU A 282 -3.94 7.22 -2.17
N THR A 283 -2.87 7.74 -2.77
CA THR A 283 -2.76 9.16 -3.15
C THR A 283 -2.12 9.39 -4.50
N GLY A 284 -1.11 8.62 -4.89
CA GLY A 284 -0.40 8.82 -6.15
C GLY A 284 -1.30 8.66 -7.39
N ILE A 285 -1.88 7.46 -7.55
CA ILE A 285 -2.82 7.10 -8.61
C ILE A 285 -4.10 7.95 -8.50
N PRO A 286 -4.73 8.10 -7.32
CA PRO A 286 -5.80 9.07 -7.09
C PRO A 286 -5.55 10.48 -7.63
N SER A 287 -4.33 11.00 -7.43
CA SER A 287 -3.91 12.33 -7.89
C SER A 287 -3.50 12.38 -9.36
N LEU A 288 -3.66 11.29 -10.11
CA LEU A 288 -3.21 11.13 -11.49
C LEU A 288 -1.70 11.37 -11.67
N ALA A 289 -0.89 11.03 -10.66
CA ALA A 289 0.54 11.24 -10.71
C ALA A 289 1.19 10.19 -11.65
N PRO A 290 1.85 10.60 -12.77
CA PRO A 290 2.35 9.67 -13.77
C PRO A 290 3.36 8.66 -13.20
N HIS A 291 4.28 9.14 -12.35
CA HIS A 291 5.29 8.29 -11.72
C HIS A 291 4.67 7.17 -10.87
N SER A 292 3.60 7.45 -10.12
CA SER A 292 2.91 6.45 -9.31
C SER A 292 2.18 5.42 -10.17
N ILE A 293 1.51 5.85 -11.24
CA ILE A 293 0.83 4.94 -12.18
C ILE A 293 1.84 4.00 -12.86
N ILE A 294 2.94 4.56 -13.37
CA ILE A 294 4.00 3.80 -14.05
C ILE A 294 4.62 2.82 -13.06
N SER A 295 5.10 3.32 -11.91
CA SER A 295 5.80 2.48 -10.94
C SER A 295 4.90 1.35 -10.44
N PHE A 296 3.67 1.66 -10.06
CA PHE A 296 2.71 0.65 -9.60
C PHE A 296 2.35 -0.38 -10.68
N SER A 297 2.24 0.04 -11.94
CA SER A 297 2.04 -0.90 -13.06
C SER A 297 3.21 -1.89 -13.17
N PHE A 298 4.45 -1.41 -13.08
CA PHE A 298 5.63 -2.26 -13.10
C PHE A 298 5.76 -3.14 -11.85
N ILE A 299 5.30 -2.70 -10.69
CA ILE A 299 5.18 -3.54 -9.48
C ILE A 299 4.28 -4.74 -9.78
N VAL A 300 3.07 -4.48 -10.28
CA VAL A 300 2.08 -5.55 -10.56
C VAL A 300 2.57 -6.49 -11.66
N ILE A 301 3.15 -5.94 -12.75
CA ILE A 301 3.72 -6.74 -13.84
C ILE A 301 4.85 -7.64 -13.33
N ALA A 302 5.78 -7.10 -12.53
CA ALA A 302 6.88 -7.88 -11.97
C ALA A 302 6.38 -8.99 -11.04
N MET A 303 5.39 -8.71 -10.18
CA MET A 303 4.77 -9.71 -9.32
C MET A 303 4.12 -10.83 -10.14
N LEU A 304 3.28 -10.49 -11.13
CA LEU A 304 2.62 -11.45 -12.00
C LEU A 304 3.63 -12.30 -12.77
N ALA A 305 4.66 -11.68 -13.35
CA ALA A 305 5.70 -12.38 -14.10
C ALA A 305 6.49 -13.34 -13.21
N LEU A 306 6.94 -12.90 -12.03
CA LEU A 306 7.71 -13.74 -11.10
C LEU A 306 6.88 -14.90 -10.56
N VAL A 307 5.63 -14.66 -10.18
CA VAL A 307 4.72 -15.72 -9.74
C VAL A 307 4.45 -16.70 -10.88
N TYR A 308 4.22 -16.22 -12.10
CA TYR A 308 4.01 -17.07 -13.28
C TYR A 308 5.23 -17.94 -13.61
N LEU A 309 6.42 -17.35 -13.62
CA LEU A 309 7.66 -18.04 -13.99
C LEU A 309 8.15 -19.01 -12.93
N LEU A 310 8.00 -18.68 -11.64
CA LEU A 310 8.62 -19.42 -10.54
C LEU A 310 7.64 -20.31 -9.75
N HIS A 311 6.34 -20.04 -9.81
CA HIS A 311 5.32 -20.71 -8.97
C HIS A 311 4.20 -21.41 -9.75
N ARG A 312 4.30 -21.57 -11.08
CA ARG A 312 3.44 -22.51 -11.81
C ARG A 312 3.75 -23.96 -11.38
N ARG A 313 3.11 -24.42 -10.31
CA ARG A 313 2.93 -25.85 -10.08
C ARG A 313 1.85 -26.33 -11.04
N PRO A 314 2.08 -27.39 -11.84
CA PRO A 314 1.01 -27.98 -12.63
C PRO A 314 -0.08 -28.49 -11.68
N VAL A 315 -1.31 -28.02 -11.88
CA VAL A 315 -2.49 -28.51 -11.17
C VAL A 315 -2.62 -30.00 -11.53
N LYS A 316 -2.26 -30.90 -10.62
CA LYS A 316 -2.65 -32.30 -10.73
C LYS A 316 -4.16 -32.36 -10.54
N GLN A 317 -4.89 -32.52 -11.65
CA GLN A 317 -6.30 -32.92 -11.63
C GLN A 317 -6.35 -34.33 -11.02
N THR A 318 -6.63 -34.43 -9.71
CA THR A 318 -7.14 -35.68 -9.14
C THR A 318 -8.62 -35.73 -9.49
N GLN A 319 -8.97 -36.47 -10.55
CA GLN A 319 -10.35 -36.91 -10.78
C GLN A 319 -10.74 -37.84 -9.62
N PRO A 320 -11.93 -37.68 -9.02
CA PRO A 320 -12.50 -38.72 -8.17
C PRO A 320 -12.89 -39.92 -9.05
N GLU A 321 -12.48 -41.11 -8.62
CA GLU A 321 -12.90 -42.41 -9.15
C GLU A 321 -14.42 -42.62 -9.01
#